data_AF-A0A3A0ES75-F1
#
_entry.id   AF-A0A3A0ES75-F1
#
_cell.length_a   1.000
_cell.length_b   1.000
_cell.length_c   1.000
_cell.angle_alpha   90.00
_cell.angle_beta   90.00
_cell.angle_gamma   90.00
#
_symmetry.space_group_name_H-M   'P 1'
#
loop_
_entity.id
_entity.type
_entity.pdbx_description
1 polymer ?
#
loop_
_entity_poly.entity_id
_entity_poly.type
_entity_poly.pdbx_seq_one_letter_code
_entity_poly.pdbx_strand_id
1 'polypeptide(L)'
;MSADFHPFPPDELIRIAKPLQALLSPVAIGLEHVPREGAVLLAGNHTIFGLLDIPMLGIALLEGTGRLVRGLGDHNHFAVPVWRDVLARLGVVRGTRENCAALFQRGEAVLVFPGGGREVMKRKGERYKLVWKERIGFARLAIEHGVPIVPFASVGVDDMFEIVVDAEDILRSPVGDLLRAIGVTKQAWFRGGEVIPPIAVGTGPAGLPRLERQYFLFGPPIDTRRFRGAHEDAARCLALRREVQQAIEMQIADLRAVQAADPERYPVQRLLRRIADRLGSAKLR
;
A
#
# COMPACT_ATOMS: atom_id res chain seq x y z
N MET A 1 5.47 0.65 -26.64
CA MET A 1 5.35 -0.76 -27.03
C MET A 1 5.28 -1.62 -25.78
N SER A 2 4.43 -2.63 -25.86
CA SER A 2 4.27 -3.79 -24.98
C SER A 2 5.49 -4.09 -24.10
N ALA A 3 5.37 -3.92 -22.79
CA ALA A 3 6.09 -4.81 -21.89
C ALA A 3 5.10 -5.95 -21.65
N ASP A 4 5.36 -7.10 -22.26
CA ASP A 4 4.77 -8.32 -21.75
C ASP A 4 5.19 -8.43 -20.29
N PHE A 5 4.19 -8.31 -19.42
CA PHE A 5 4.39 -8.32 -17.98
C PHE A 5 4.69 -9.76 -17.61
N HIS A 6 5.92 -10.01 -17.21
CA HIS A 6 6.36 -11.32 -16.73
C HIS A 6 6.59 -11.24 -15.22
N PRO A 7 5.52 -11.07 -14.40
CA PRO A 7 5.67 -11.23 -12.97
C PRO A 7 6.12 -12.66 -12.66
N PHE A 8 6.66 -12.86 -11.46
CA PHE A 8 6.83 -14.22 -10.95
C PHE A 8 5.50 -14.99 -11.01
N PRO A 9 5.54 -16.29 -11.30
CA PRO A 9 4.37 -17.14 -11.18
C PRO A 9 3.74 -17.01 -9.77
N PRO A 10 2.40 -17.04 -9.65
CA PRO A 10 1.71 -16.96 -8.36
C PRO A 10 2.28 -17.87 -7.26
N ASP A 11 2.53 -19.14 -7.57
CA ASP A 11 3.06 -20.11 -6.61
C ASP A 11 4.46 -19.75 -6.12
N GLU A 12 5.28 -19.14 -6.99
CA GLU A 12 6.60 -18.67 -6.63
C GLU A 12 6.53 -17.42 -5.74
N LEU A 13 5.62 -16.47 -6.02
CA LEU A 13 5.37 -15.32 -5.14
C LEU A 13 4.97 -15.77 -3.74
N ILE A 14 4.00 -16.69 -3.65
CA ILE A 14 3.55 -17.25 -2.36
C ILE A 14 4.72 -17.91 -1.65
N ARG A 15 5.48 -18.77 -2.32
CA ARG A 15 6.64 -19.47 -1.74
C ARG A 15 7.69 -18.50 -1.21
N ILE A 16 8.03 -17.45 -1.97
CA ILE A 16 9.00 -16.42 -1.56
C ILE A 16 8.48 -15.66 -0.33
N ALA A 17 7.19 -15.37 -0.28
CA ALA A 17 6.58 -14.60 0.80
C ALA A 17 6.37 -15.40 2.10
N LYS A 18 6.31 -16.74 2.06
CA LYS A 18 5.98 -17.59 3.23
C LYS A 18 6.73 -17.23 4.53
N PRO A 19 8.05 -17.01 4.56
CA PRO A 19 8.75 -16.68 5.80
C PRO A 19 8.26 -15.35 6.39
N LEU A 20 8.10 -14.33 5.55
CA LEU A 20 7.60 -13.02 5.96
C LEU A 20 6.12 -13.10 6.37
N GLN A 21 5.33 -13.88 5.64
CA GLN A 21 3.92 -14.13 5.96
C GLN A 21 3.75 -14.84 7.30
N ALA A 22 4.62 -15.77 7.69
CA ALA A 22 4.57 -16.39 9.01
C ALA A 22 4.85 -15.38 10.14
N LEU A 23 5.73 -14.42 9.87
CA LEU A 23 6.15 -13.38 10.81
C LEU A 23 5.12 -12.25 10.95
N LEU A 24 4.55 -11.80 9.83
CA LEU A 24 3.60 -10.69 9.76
C LEU A 24 2.13 -11.16 9.76
N SER A 25 1.88 -12.46 9.61
CA SER A 25 0.58 -13.13 9.72
C SER A 25 -0.60 -12.29 9.18
N PRO A 26 -0.57 -11.81 7.93
CA PRO A 26 -1.52 -10.84 7.44
C PRO A 26 -2.96 -11.35 7.56
N VAL A 27 -3.88 -10.47 7.99
CA VAL A 27 -5.31 -10.72 8.06
C VAL A 27 -6.00 -9.82 7.06
N ALA A 28 -6.79 -10.40 6.17
CA ALA A 28 -7.58 -9.67 5.18
C ALA A 28 -9.07 -9.92 5.41
N ILE A 29 -9.81 -8.84 5.59
CA ILE A 29 -11.25 -8.82 5.87
C ILE A 29 -11.95 -8.16 4.68
N GLY A 30 -13.09 -8.69 4.24
CA GLY A 30 -13.87 -8.08 3.15
C GLY A 30 -13.38 -8.44 1.75
N LEU A 31 -12.56 -9.49 1.59
CA LEU A 31 -12.03 -9.92 0.28
C LEU A 31 -13.14 -10.31 -0.71
N GLU A 32 -14.31 -10.68 -0.22
CA GLU A 32 -15.54 -10.91 -1.01
C GLU A 32 -15.98 -9.66 -1.80
N HIS A 33 -15.59 -8.46 -1.37
CA HIS A 33 -15.85 -7.22 -2.10
C HIS A 33 -14.92 -7.02 -3.30
N VAL A 34 -13.80 -7.75 -3.39
CA VAL A 34 -12.87 -7.64 -4.53
C VAL A 34 -13.39 -8.51 -5.68
N PRO A 35 -13.76 -7.93 -6.84
CA PRO A 35 -14.18 -8.71 -8.00
C PRO A 35 -13.10 -9.71 -8.41
N ARG A 36 -13.48 -10.98 -8.61
CA ARG A 36 -12.55 -12.05 -9.02
C ARG A 36 -12.12 -11.96 -10.47
N GLU A 37 -12.93 -11.30 -11.29
CA GLU A 37 -12.70 -11.10 -12.72
C GLU A 37 -13.02 -9.65 -13.10
N GLY A 38 -12.53 -9.23 -14.26
CA GLY A 38 -12.72 -7.87 -14.78
C GLY A 38 -11.88 -6.81 -14.07
N ALA A 39 -11.83 -5.63 -14.67
CA ALA A 39 -11.03 -4.53 -14.17
C ALA A 39 -11.55 -4.03 -12.82
N VAL A 40 -10.64 -3.81 -11.88
CA VAL A 40 -10.92 -3.17 -10.59
C VAL A 40 -9.76 -2.27 -10.20
N LEU A 41 -10.06 -1.12 -9.61
CA LEU A 41 -9.06 -0.25 -8.99
C LEU A 41 -9.14 -0.38 -7.47
N LEU A 42 -8.09 -0.92 -6.86
CA LEU A 42 -7.91 -0.99 -5.42
C LEU A 42 -7.22 0.30 -4.96
N ALA A 43 -7.87 1.09 -4.11
CA ALA A 43 -7.34 2.35 -3.59
C ALA A 43 -7.27 2.31 -2.07
N GLY A 44 -6.10 2.61 -1.49
CA GLY A 44 -5.91 2.55 -0.04
C GLY A 44 -4.82 3.47 0.49
N ASN A 45 -4.63 3.46 1.81
CA ASN A 45 -3.54 4.17 2.46
C ASN A 45 -2.20 3.46 2.26
N HIS A 46 -1.14 4.24 2.12
CA HIS A 46 0.23 3.75 2.08
C HIS A 46 0.85 3.79 3.49
N THR A 47 1.31 2.66 4.03
CA THR A 47 2.09 2.68 5.28
C THR A 47 3.55 3.06 4.99
N ILE A 48 4.32 3.38 6.04
CA ILE A 48 5.70 3.86 5.94
C ILE A 48 6.58 2.89 5.13
N PHE A 49 7.38 3.46 4.21
CA PHE A 49 8.29 2.76 3.29
C PHE A 49 7.65 1.86 2.22
N GLY A 50 6.49 1.29 2.46
CA GLY A 50 5.82 0.44 1.46
C GLY A 50 6.43 -0.93 1.24
N LEU A 51 7.40 -1.33 2.07
CA LEU A 51 8.20 -2.53 1.83
C LEU A 51 7.68 -3.76 2.54
N LEU A 52 6.88 -3.58 3.61
CA LEU A 52 6.33 -4.69 4.39
C LEU A 52 4.86 -4.93 4.10
N ASP A 53 4.06 -3.88 3.95
CA ASP A 53 2.62 -3.95 3.70
C ASP A 53 2.30 -4.39 2.27
N ILE A 54 2.95 -3.81 1.26
CA ILE A 54 2.63 -4.08 -0.15
C ILE A 54 2.80 -5.57 -0.50
N PRO A 55 3.92 -6.25 -0.18
CA PRO A 55 4.06 -7.66 -0.49
C PRO A 55 2.99 -8.52 0.21
N MET A 56 2.67 -8.24 1.47
CA MET A 56 1.67 -9.00 2.22
C MET A 56 0.25 -8.72 1.75
N LEU A 57 -0.07 -7.48 1.37
CA LEU A 57 -1.32 -7.12 0.71
C LEU A 57 -1.48 -7.90 -0.60
N GLY A 58 -0.44 -7.91 -1.42
CA GLY A 58 -0.43 -8.62 -2.70
C GLY A 58 -0.65 -10.13 -2.53
N ILE A 59 -0.01 -10.75 -1.53
CA ILE A 59 -0.20 -12.17 -1.22
C ILE A 59 -1.60 -12.45 -0.65
N ALA A 60 -2.09 -11.62 0.26
CA ALA A 60 -3.44 -11.79 0.82
C ALA A 60 -4.51 -11.69 -0.27
N LEU A 61 -4.35 -10.78 -1.23
CA LEU A 61 -5.23 -10.68 -2.40
C LEU A 61 -5.08 -11.88 -3.32
N LEU A 62 -3.85 -12.32 -3.60
CA LEU A 62 -3.61 -13.46 -4.47
C LEU A 62 -4.21 -14.75 -3.91
N GLU A 63 -3.94 -15.07 -2.63
CA GLU A 63 -4.47 -16.26 -1.98
C GLU A 63 -5.99 -16.19 -1.78
N GLY A 64 -6.52 -15.00 -1.46
CA GLY A 64 -7.94 -14.81 -1.16
C GLY A 64 -8.85 -14.70 -2.38
N THR A 65 -8.33 -14.19 -3.50
CA THR A 65 -9.13 -13.87 -4.70
C THR A 65 -8.64 -14.58 -5.97
N GLY A 66 -7.44 -15.17 -5.94
CA GLY A 66 -6.76 -15.70 -7.12
C GLY A 66 -6.13 -14.62 -8.00
N ARG A 67 -6.25 -13.33 -7.63
CA ARG A 67 -5.80 -12.21 -8.47
C ARG A 67 -4.43 -11.71 -8.06
N LEU A 68 -3.51 -11.68 -9.01
CA LEU A 68 -2.26 -10.96 -8.86
C LEU A 68 -2.51 -9.46 -9.12
N VAL A 69 -2.28 -8.63 -8.10
CA VAL A 69 -2.44 -7.17 -8.24
C VAL A 69 -1.31 -6.52 -9.04
N ARG A 70 -1.65 -5.43 -9.72
CA ARG A 70 -0.75 -4.59 -10.51
C ARG A 70 -0.56 -3.24 -9.84
N GLY A 71 0.53 -3.10 -9.07
CA GLY A 71 0.85 -1.84 -8.39
C GLY A 71 1.25 -0.74 -9.37
N LEU A 72 0.70 0.46 -9.22
CA LEU A 72 1.15 1.65 -9.94
C LEU A 72 2.32 2.31 -9.20
N GLY A 73 3.54 2.05 -9.65
CA GLY A 73 4.78 2.56 -9.06
C GLY A 73 5.15 3.95 -9.55
N ASP A 74 5.75 4.74 -8.65
CA ASP A 74 6.31 6.05 -8.97
C ASP A 74 7.43 5.96 -10.02
N HIS A 75 7.53 6.94 -10.92
CA HIS A 75 8.55 6.92 -11.99
C HIS A 75 9.99 6.87 -11.46
N ASN A 76 10.24 7.42 -10.27
CA ASN A 76 11.56 7.42 -9.64
C ASN A 76 12.09 6.00 -9.39
N HIS A 77 11.21 5.03 -9.10
CA HIS A 77 11.63 3.64 -8.94
C HIS A 77 12.25 3.05 -10.21
N PHE A 78 11.73 3.44 -11.38
CA PHE A 78 12.15 2.90 -12.67
C PHE A 78 13.47 3.51 -13.18
N ALA A 79 13.99 4.53 -12.49
CA ALA A 79 15.32 5.07 -12.73
C ALA A 79 16.43 4.26 -12.04
N VAL A 80 16.09 3.41 -11.05
CA VAL A 80 17.06 2.62 -10.28
C VAL A 80 17.20 1.22 -10.92
N PRO A 81 18.37 0.87 -11.50
CA PRO A 81 18.61 -0.47 -12.04
C PRO A 81 18.45 -1.55 -10.96
N VAL A 82 18.12 -2.78 -11.35
CA VAL A 82 17.81 -3.91 -10.46
C VAL A 82 16.51 -3.72 -9.66
N TRP A 83 16.33 -2.59 -8.96
CA TRP A 83 15.11 -2.30 -8.22
C TRP A 83 13.89 -2.26 -9.14
N ARG A 84 13.99 -1.60 -10.30
CA ARG A 84 12.91 -1.60 -11.30
C ARG A 84 12.56 -3.01 -11.79
N ASP A 85 13.55 -3.90 -11.89
CA ASP A 85 13.38 -5.26 -12.40
C ASP A 85 12.72 -6.13 -11.33
N VAL A 86 13.10 -5.96 -10.06
CA VAL A 86 12.41 -6.57 -8.91
C VAL A 86 10.95 -6.14 -8.88
N LEU A 87 10.67 -4.84 -8.98
CA LEU A 87 9.30 -4.32 -9.01
C LEU A 87 8.48 -4.91 -10.16
N ALA A 88 9.05 -4.97 -11.37
CA ALA A 88 8.39 -5.57 -12.52
C ALA A 88 8.05 -7.05 -12.27
N ARG A 89 8.96 -7.82 -11.66
CA ARG A 89 8.70 -9.22 -11.29
C ARG A 89 7.68 -9.38 -10.17
N LEU A 90 7.48 -8.37 -9.33
CA LEU A 90 6.40 -8.32 -8.34
C LEU A 90 5.07 -7.82 -8.93
N GLY A 91 5.00 -7.53 -10.24
CA GLY A 91 3.80 -7.06 -10.91
C GLY A 91 3.57 -5.55 -10.83
N VAL A 92 4.56 -4.77 -10.37
CA VAL A 92 4.48 -3.31 -10.32
C VAL A 92 4.85 -2.71 -11.67
N VAL A 93 4.02 -1.78 -12.15
CA VAL A 93 4.20 -1.08 -13.42
C VAL A 93 4.40 0.41 -13.19
N ARG A 94 4.96 1.12 -14.16
CA ARG A 94 5.06 2.59 -14.06
C ARG A 94 3.66 3.19 -14.04
N GLY A 95 3.37 4.05 -13.07
CA GLY A 95 2.08 4.70 -12.85
C GLY A 95 1.75 5.80 -13.87
N THR A 96 1.68 5.45 -15.15
CA THR A 96 1.21 6.34 -16.21
C THR A 96 -0.26 6.08 -16.53
N ARG A 97 -0.94 7.06 -17.13
CA ARG A 97 -2.35 6.91 -17.55
C ARG A 97 -2.48 5.79 -18.58
N GLU A 98 -1.52 5.71 -19.50
CA GLU A 98 -1.47 4.75 -20.59
C GLU A 98 -1.34 3.32 -20.05
N ASN A 99 -0.46 3.08 -19.06
CA ASN A 99 -0.31 1.77 -18.44
C ASN A 99 -1.56 1.39 -17.65
N CYS A 100 -2.13 2.32 -16.88
CA CYS A 100 -3.35 2.07 -16.13
C CYS A 100 -4.52 1.71 -17.06
N ALA A 101 -4.70 2.46 -18.15
CA ALA A 101 -5.72 2.19 -19.16
C ALA A 101 -5.52 0.82 -19.80
N ALA A 102 -4.28 0.45 -20.16
CA ALA A 102 -3.96 -0.86 -20.72
C ALA A 102 -4.27 -2.01 -19.74
N LEU A 103 -4.00 -1.83 -18.45
CA LEU A 103 -4.35 -2.80 -17.41
C LEU A 103 -5.88 -2.94 -17.26
N PHE A 104 -6.62 -1.84 -17.27
CA PHE A 104 -8.08 -1.86 -17.24
C PHE A 104 -8.67 -2.57 -18.47
N GLN A 105 -8.16 -2.31 -19.67
CA GLN A 105 -8.59 -3.01 -20.89
C GLN A 105 -8.33 -4.51 -20.83
N ARG A 106 -7.27 -4.93 -20.13
CA ARG A 106 -6.94 -6.35 -19.89
C ARG A 106 -7.73 -6.98 -18.73
N GLY A 107 -8.62 -6.22 -18.07
CA GLY A 107 -9.41 -6.73 -16.96
C GLY A 107 -8.59 -7.01 -15.69
N GLU A 108 -7.45 -6.35 -15.51
CA GLU A 108 -6.52 -6.57 -14.40
C GLU A 108 -6.97 -5.88 -13.10
N ALA A 109 -6.48 -6.37 -11.95
CA ALA A 109 -6.64 -5.71 -10.65
C ALA A 109 -5.51 -4.71 -10.45
N VAL A 110 -5.83 -3.42 -10.45
CA VAL A 110 -4.84 -2.34 -10.34
C VAL A 110 -4.81 -1.82 -8.91
N LEU A 111 -3.62 -1.66 -8.33
CA LEU A 111 -3.42 -1.14 -6.98
C LEU A 111 -2.83 0.28 -7.05
N VAL A 112 -3.47 1.22 -6.35
CA VAL A 112 -3.02 2.61 -6.25
C VAL A 112 -3.04 3.11 -4.81
N PHE A 113 -2.02 3.88 -4.46
CA PHE A 113 -1.97 4.68 -3.24
C PHE A 113 -2.06 6.16 -3.65
N PRO A 114 -3.22 6.83 -3.53
CA PRO A 114 -3.40 8.17 -4.11
C PRO A 114 -2.41 9.23 -3.58
N GLY A 115 -1.99 9.10 -2.32
CA GLY A 115 -0.97 9.93 -1.69
C GLY A 115 0.46 9.69 -2.18
N GLY A 116 0.72 8.58 -2.88
CA GLY A 116 2.00 8.25 -3.54
C GLY A 116 3.23 8.47 -2.66
N GLY A 117 4.32 8.96 -3.27
CA GLY A 117 5.60 9.22 -2.60
C GLY A 117 5.49 10.04 -1.30
N ARG A 118 4.67 11.09 -1.29
CA ARG A 118 4.49 11.95 -0.11
C ARG A 118 3.82 11.21 1.07
N GLU A 119 2.91 10.29 0.79
CA GLU A 119 2.19 9.56 1.84
C GLU A 119 2.99 8.39 2.40
N VAL A 120 3.81 7.73 1.57
CA VAL A 120 4.72 6.65 2.01
C VAL A 120 5.95 7.20 2.75
N MET A 121 6.45 8.36 2.32
CA MET A 121 7.51 9.11 3.02
C MET A 121 6.87 9.98 4.11
N LYS A 122 6.35 9.29 5.13
CA LYS A 122 5.62 9.91 6.24
C LYS A 122 6.49 10.90 7.03
N ARG A 123 5.84 11.91 7.59
CA ARG A 123 6.41 12.81 8.60
C ARG A 123 6.01 12.39 10.00
N LYS A 124 6.64 13.01 11.00
CA LYS A 124 6.29 12.80 12.41
C LYS A 124 4.79 13.02 12.64
N GLY A 125 4.15 12.11 13.36
CA GLY A 125 2.72 12.19 13.68
C GLY A 125 1.77 11.94 12.49
N GLU A 126 2.25 11.40 11.36
CA GLU A 126 1.42 11.07 10.18
C GLU A 126 1.05 9.59 10.05
N ARG A 127 1.21 8.80 11.13
CA ARG A 127 0.75 7.40 11.16
C ARG A 127 -0.70 7.31 10.68
N TYR A 128 -0.92 6.47 9.67
CA TYR A 128 -2.22 6.20 9.04
C TYR A 128 -2.96 7.43 8.47
N LYS A 129 -2.31 8.59 8.31
CA LYS A 129 -2.93 9.76 7.68
C LYS A 129 -2.89 9.65 6.15
N LEU A 130 -4.01 10.00 5.52
CA LEU A 130 -4.12 10.15 4.07
C LEU A 130 -3.61 11.52 3.65
N VAL A 131 -2.59 11.57 2.79
CA VAL A 131 -1.93 12.81 2.34
C VAL A 131 -1.97 12.91 0.82
N TRP A 132 -3.16 13.17 0.28
CA TRP A 132 -3.42 13.11 -1.17
C TRP A 132 -3.23 14.43 -1.90
N LYS A 133 -3.18 15.56 -1.18
CA LYS A 133 -3.20 16.91 -1.78
C LYS A 133 -4.40 17.04 -2.76
N GLU A 134 -4.18 17.73 -3.87
CA GLU A 134 -5.13 17.91 -4.98
C GLU A 134 -5.15 16.76 -5.99
N ARG A 135 -4.58 15.58 -5.67
CA ARG A 135 -4.47 14.48 -6.62
C ARG A 135 -5.83 13.80 -6.84
N ILE A 136 -6.39 13.98 -8.02
CA ILE A 136 -7.67 13.38 -8.48
C ILE A 136 -7.49 12.36 -9.61
N GLY A 137 -6.24 12.07 -10.01
CA GLY A 137 -5.95 11.29 -11.23
C GLY A 137 -6.53 9.88 -11.23
N PHE A 138 -6.51 9.17 -10.09
CA PHE A 138 -7.06 7.83 -9.99
C PHE A 138 -8.60 7.82 -10.16
N ALA A 139 -9.28 8.82 -9.58
CA ALA A 139 -10.73 8.98 -9.70
C ALA A 139 -11.10 9.30 -11.15
N ARG A 140 -10.36 10.20 -11.82
CA ARG A 140 -10.52 10.50 -13.24
C ARG A 140 -10.44 9.23 -14.10
N LEU A 141 -9.37 8.46 -13.95
CA LEU A 141 -9.15 7.23 -14.73
C LEU A 141 -10.24 6.18 -14.47
N ALA A 142 -10.67 6.02 -13.22
CA ALA A 142 -11.73 5.08 -12.88
C ALA A 142 -13.08 5.48 -13.53
N ILE A 143 -13.40 6.78 -13.56
CA ILE A 143 -14.60 7.31 -14.23
C ILE A 143 -14.50 7.13 -15.75
N GLU A 144 -13.36 7.49 -16.33
CA GLU A 144 -13.09 7.42 -17.77
C GLU A 144 -13.30 6.01 -18.32
N HIS A 145 -12.80 5.01 -17.59
CA HIS A 145 -12.90 3.60 -17.98
C HIS A 145 -14.10 2.86 -17.38
N GLY A 146 -14.92 3.51 -16.55
CA GLY A 146 -16.06 2.89 -15.87
C GLY A 146 -15.66 1.72 -14.96
N VAL A 147 -14.47 1.79 -14.36
CA VAL A 147 -13.90 0.75 -13.50
C VAL A 147 -14.31 1.01 -12.05
N PRO A 148 -14.84 0.01 -11.32
CA PRO A 148 -15.18 0.17 -9.91
C PRO A 148 -13.94 0.40 -9.05
N ILE A 149 -14.10 1.20 -8.00
CA ILE A 149 -13.05 1.40 -6.99
C ILE A 149 -13.38 0.59 -5.75
N VAL A 150 -12.49 -0.30 -5.33
CA VAL A 150 -12.59 -0.96 -4.02
C VAL A 150 -11.68 -0.21 -3.05
N PRO A 151 -12.24 0.57 -2.09
CA PRO A 151 -11.46 1.20 -1.05
C PRO A 151 -10.96 0.14 -0.07
N PHE A 152 -9.70 0.25 0.35
CA PHE A 152 -9.16 -0.59 1.40
C PHE A 152 -8.28 0.19 2.38
N ALA A 153 -8.21 -0.29 3.62
CA ALA A 153 -7.28 0.18 4.63
C ALA A 153 -6.19 -0.85 4.93
N SER A 154 -5.02 -0.38 5.31
CA SER A 154 -3.90 -1.16 5.83
C SER A 154 -3.42 -0.61 7.16
N VAL A 155 -3.31 -1.50 8.16
CA VAL A 155 -2.86 -1.18 9.53
C VAL A 155 -1.82 -2.20 9.99
N GLY A 156 -0.82 -1.74 10.74
CA GLY A 156 0.21 -2.55 11.41
C GLY A 156 1.62 -1.99 11.24
N VAL A 157 2.02 -1.69 10.01
CA VAL A 157 3.42 -1.31 9.70
C VAL A 157 3.84 0.02 10.35
N ASP A 158 2.95 1.02 10.36
CA ASP A 158 3.28 2.32 10.98
C ASP A 158 3.50 2.23 12.50
N ASP A 159 2.99 1.19 13.17
CA ASP A 159 3.22 0.95 14.60
C ASP A 159 4.59 0.30 14.88
N MET A 160 5.23 -0.29 13.86
CA MET A 160 6.53 -0.96 13.99
C MET A 160 7.67 0.04 14.11
N PHE A 161 7.45 1.28 13.69
CA PHE A 161 8.46 2.33 13.56
C PHE A 161 8.02 3.64 14.18
N GLU A 162 8.96 4.40 14.75
CA GLU A 162 8.81 5.79 15.17
C GLU A 162 9.72 6.67 14.32
N ILE A 163 9.18 7.74 13.76
CA ILE A 163 9.94 8.65 12.90
C ILE A 163 10.69 9.64 13.78
N VAL A 164 12.03 9.60 13.73
CA VAL A 164 12.89 10.48 14.54
C VAL A 164 13.37 11.70 13.76
N VAL A 165 13.52 11.56 12.43
CA VAL A 165 13.86 12.64 11.52
C VAL A 165 13.01 12.48 10.27
N ASP A 166 12.34 13.54 9.84
CA ASP A 166 11.59 13.55 8.59
C ASP A 166 12.15 14.56 7.56
N ALA A 167 11.47 14.65 6.43
CA ALA A 167 11.87 15.53 5.33
C ALA A 167 12.00 17.01 5.77
N GLU A 168 11.18 17.50 6.70
CA GLU A 168 11.26 18.89 7.15
C GLU A 168 12.52 19.13 7.99
N ASP A 169 12.84 18.19 8.88
CA ASP A 169 14.06 18.25 9.68
C ASP A 169 15.30 18.24 8.76
N ILE A 170 15.33 17.34 7.78
CA ILE A 170 16.44 17.21 6.83
C ILE A 170 16.62 18.51 6.04
N LEU A 171 15.52 19.08 5.53
CA LEU A 171 15.56 20.33 4.76
C LEU A 171 15.96 21.56 5.60
N ARG A 172 15.77 21.53 6.92
CA ARG A 172 16.21 22.58 7.86
C ARG A 172 17.62 22.35 8.41
N SER A 173 18.25 21.23 8.11
CA SER A 173 19.59 20.87 8.58
C SER A 173 20.70 21.34 7.63
N PRO A 174 21.99 21.26 8.02
CA PRO A 174 23.12 21.49 7.13
C PRO A 174 23.13 20.60 5.88
N VAL A 175 22.54 19.39 5.97
CA VAL A 175 22.35 18.51 4.80
C VAL A 175 21.38 19.17 3.80
N GLY A 176 20.30 19.79 4.30
CA GLY A 176 19.37 20.56 3.50
C GLY A 176 20.02 21.75 2.81
N ASP A 177 20.91 22.47 3.49
CA ASP A 177 21.70 23.56 2.91
C ASP A 177 22.62 23.05 1.79
N LEU A 178 23.30 21.93 2.00
CA LEU A 178 24.10 21.28 0.98
C LEU A 178 23.25 20.90 -0.24
N LEU A 179 22.10 20.23 -0.04
CA LEU A 179 21.19 19.86 -1.13
C LEU A 179 20.69 21.07 -1.93
N ARG A 180 20.51 22.24 -1.27
CA ARG A 180 20.23 23.51 -1.93
C ARG A 180 21.42 24.00 -2.74
N ALA A 181 22.62 24.02 -2.15
CA ALA A 181 23.85 24.50 -2.77
C ALA A 181 24.22 23.70 -4.04
N ILE A 182 24.09 22.38 -4.00
CA ILE A 182 24.39 21.50 -5.16
C ILE A 182 23.22 21.38 -6.15
N GLY A 183 22.13 22.13 -5.94
CA GLY A 183 21.01 22.21 -6.88
C GLY A 183 20.07 21.01 -6.91
N VAL A 184 20.20 20.03 -6.00
CA VAL A 184 19.30 18.86 -5.92
C VAL A 184 17.85 19.29 -5.66
N THR A 185 17.64 20.31 -4.83
CA THR A 185 16.29 20.83 -4.52
C THR A 185 15.54 21.41 -5.72
N LYS A 186 16.25 21.76 -6.81
CA LYS A 186 15.68 22.27 -8.06
C LYS A 186 15.28 21.15 -9.03
N GLN A 187 15.65 19.91 -8.76
CA GLN A 187 15.39 18.78 -9.65
C GLN A 187 13.92 18.36 -9.58
N ALA A 188 13.32 18.10 -10.74
CA ALA A 188 11.90 17.73 -10.82
C ALA A 188 11.56 16.44 -10.04
N TRP A 189 12.48 15.47 -10.00
CA TRP A 189 12.30 14.22 -9.27
C TRP A 189 12.28 14.39 -7.73
N PHE A 190 12.84 15.49 -7.20
CA PHE A 190 12.96 15.77 -5.77
C PHE A 190 11.66 16.28 -5.14
N ARG A 191 10.78 16.90 -5.94
CA ARG A 191 9.41 17.32 -5.55
C ARG A 191 9.34 18.01 -4.19
N GLY A 192 10.21 18.99 -3.96
CA GLY A 192 10.22 19.76 -2.70
C GLY A 192 10.43 18.91 -1.44
N GLY A 193 11.11 17.77 -1.56
CA GLY A 193 11.40 16.86 -0.45
C GLY A 193 10.35 15.80 -0.18
N GLU A 194 9.29 15.69 -1.00
CA GLU A 194 8.27 14.63 -0.88
C GLU A 194 8.83 13.21 -1.02
N VAL A 195 10.02 13.08 -1.60
CA VAL A 195 10.69 11.79 -1.86
C VAL A 195 11.81 11.50 -0.86
N ILE A 196 12.05 12.40 0.11
CA ILE A 196 13.06 12.19 1.15
C ILE A 196 12.50 11.14 2.12
N PRO A 197 13.14 9.97 2.24
CA PRO A 197 12.70 8.98 3.20
C PRO A 197 12.92 9.49 4.63
N PRO A 198 11.96 9.29 5.55
CA PRO A 198 12.20 9.57 6.96
C PRO A 198 13.25 8.62 7.53
N ILE A 199 13.99 9.08 8.54
CA ILE A 199 14.75 8.20 9.42
C ILE A 199 13.81 7.76 10.53
N ALA A 200 13.59 6.44 10.59
CA ALA A 200 12.75 5.83 11.59
C ALA A 200 13.53 4.80 12.41
N VAL A 201 13.25 4.76 13.71
CA VAL A 201 13.73 3.73 14.63
C VAL A 201 12.59 2.76 14.91
N GLY A 202 12.91 1.49 15.13
CA GLY A 202 11.88 0.53 15.50
C GLY A 202 11.36 0.76 16.91
N THR A 203 10.07 0.46 17.12
CA THR A 203 9.39 0.61 18.41
C THR A 203 9.64 -0.55 19.38
N GLY A 204 10.49 -1.51 18.99
CA GLY A 204 10.84 -2.68 19.78
C GLY A 204 12.15 -2.51 20.56
N PRO A 205 12.59 -3.57 21.25
CA PRO A 205 13.86 -3.58 21.99
C PRO A 205 15.05 -3.23 21.09
N ALA A 206 16.01 -2.47 21.64
CA ALA A 206 17.21 -2.01 20.94
C ALA A 206 16.95 -1.21 19.65
N GLY A 207 15.77 -0.60 19.51
CA GLY A 207 15.40 0.17 18.32
C GLY A 207 15.08 -0.69 17.09
N LEU A 208 14.88 -2.01 17.27
CA LEU A 208 14.45 -2.91 16.20
C LEU A 208 12.96 -2.77 15.94
N PRO A 209 12.49 -2.99 14.69
CA PRO A 209 11.06 -2.93 14.38
C PRO A 209 10.27 -3.89 15.26
N ARG A 210 9.23 -3.41 15.93
CA ARG A 210 8.35 -4.28 16.71
C ARG A 210 7.39 -4.99 15.78
N LEU A 211 7.87 -6.11 15.22
CA LEU A 211 7.11 -6.89 14.26
C LEU A 211 5.78 -7.34 14.84
N GLU A 212 4.72 -7.07 14.08
CA GLU A 212 3.35 -7.36 14.44
C GLU A 212 2.54 -7.76 13.22
N ARG A 213 1.33 -8.24 13.48
CA ARG A 213 0.38 -8.61 12.46
C ARG A 213 0.01 -7.40 11.60
N GLN A 214 -0.18 -7.65 10.31
CA GLN A 214 -0.76 -6.68 9.40
C GLN A 214 -2.23 -6.98 9.17
N TYR A 215 -3.02 -5.92 9.03
CA TYR A 215 -4.46 -6.00 8.84
C TYR A 215 -4.85 -5.23 7.59
N PHE A 216 -5.71 -5.83 6.79
CA PHE A 216 -6.28 -5.25 5.58
C PHE A 216 -7.80 -5.37 5.64
N LEU A 217 -8.50 -4.29 5.30
CA LEU A 217 -9.97 -4.26 5.27
C LEU A 217 -10.40 -3.70 3.93
N PHE A 218 -11.13 -4.51 3.15
CA PHE A 218 -11.65 -4.17 1.84
C PHE A 218 -13.14 -3.85 1.95
N GLY A 219 -13.53 -2.67 1.49
CA GLY A 219 -14.91 -2.21 1.50
C GLY A 219 -15.67 -2.59 0.24
N PRO A 220 -16.99 -2.33 0.21
CA PRO A 220 -17.80 -2.57 -0.97
C PRO A 220 -17.31 -1.74 -2.17
N PRO A 221 -17.41 -2.26 -3.41
CA PRO A 221 -17.03 -1.52 -4.61
C PRO A 221 -17.88 -0.25 -4.79
N ILE A 222 -17.21 0.86 -5.06
CA ILE A 222 -17.84 2.13 -5.44
C ILE A 222 -18.02 2.12 -6.97
N ASP A 223 -19.28 2.18 -7.41
CA ASP A 223 -19.62 2.22 -8.83
C ASP A 223 -19.33 3.60 -9.43
N THR A 224 -18.34 3.66 -10.31
CA THR A 224 -17.91 4.89 -10.99
C THR A 224 -18.76 5.21 -12.22
N ARG A 225 -19.55 4.27 -12.72
CA ARG A 225 -20.40 4.47 -13.92
C ARG A 225 -21.48 5.52 -13.70
N ARG A 226 -21.84 5.82 -12.43
CA ARG A 226 -22.72 6.93 -12.07
C ARG A 226 -22.16 8.31 -12.44
N PHE A 227 -20.85 8.40 -12.72
CA PHE A 227 -20.16 9.59 -13.20
C PHE A 227 -19.75 9.49 -14.68
N ARG A 228 -20.28 8.53 -15.45
CA ARG A 228 -19.90 8.31 -16.86
C ARG A 228 -19.91 9.61 -17.65
N GLY A 229 -18.84 9.86 -18.39
CA GLY A 229 -18.65 11.08 -19.19
C GLY A 229 -18.12 12.29 -18.41
N ALA A 230 -18.07 12.24 -17.07
CA ALA A 230 -17.62 13.35 -16.22
C ALA A 230 -16.15 13.24 -15.76
N HIS A 231 -15.31 12.49 -16.47
CA HIS A 231 -13.89 12.31 -16.11
C HIS A 231 -13.06 13.60 -16.27
N GLU A 232 -13.49 14.52 -17.13
CA GLU A 232 -12.90 15.86 -17.26
C GLU A 232 -13.44 16.87 -16.22
N ASP A 233 -14.59 16.58 -15.60
CA ASP A 233 -15.17 17.42 -14.55
C ASP A 233 -14.39 17.22 -13.23
N ALA A 234 -13.59 18.22 -12.88
CA ALA A 234 -12.77 18.20 -11.67
C ALA A 234 -13.62 18.10 -10.39
N ALA A 235 -14.82 18.69 -10.34
CA ALA A 235 -15.68 18.64 -9.17
C ALA A 235 -16.24 17.23 -8.95
N ARG A 236 -16.59 16.52 -10.04
CA ARG A 236 -17.05 15.12 -9.98
C ARG A 236 -15.92 14.17 -9.60
N CYS A 237 -14.73 14.35 -10.17
CA CYS A 237 -13.55 13.59 -9.78
C CYS A 237 -13.21 13.80 -8.30
N LEU A 238 -13.31 15.04 -7.82
CA LEU A 238 -13.07 15.37 -6.41
C LEU A 238 -14.13 14.78 -5.49
N ALA A 239 -15.40 14.74 -5.91
CA ALA A 239 -16.48 14.10 -5.15
C ALA A 239 -16.22 12.59 -4.97
N LEU A 240 -15.90 11.88 -6.05
CA LEU A 240 -15.53 10.46 -5.99
C LEU A 240 -14.28 10.26 -5.13
N ARG A 241 -13.25 11.10 -5.31
CA ARG A 241 -12.04 11.06 -4.48
C ARG A 241 -12.37 11.20 -2.98
N ARG A 242 -13.26 12.13 -2.59
CA ARG A 242 -13.64 12.35 -1.19
C ARG A 242 -14.41 11.16 -0.61
N GLU A 243 -15.32 10.56 -1.38
CA GLU A 243 -16.03 9.35 -0.97
C GLU A 243 -15.06 8.18 -0.71
N VAL A 244 -14.11 7.94 -1.62
CA VAL A 244 -13.07 6.92 -1.43
C VAL A 244 -12.21 7.24 -0.20
N GLN A 245 -11.84 8.51 -0.01
CA GLN A 245 -11.06 8.94 1.16
C GLN A 245 -11.81 8.65 2.47
N GLN A 246 -13.08 9.03 2.57
CA GLN A 246 -13.92 8.80 3.75
C GLN A 246 -14.09 7.31 4.05
N ALA A 247 -14.29 6.49 3.01
CA ALA A 247 -14.36 5.04 3.16
C ALA A 247 -13.08 4.48 3.78
N ILE A 248 -11.91 4.89 3.29
CA ILE A 248 -10.61 4.44 3.82
C ILE A 248 -10.40 4.94 5.26
N GLU A 249 -10.76 6.18 5.58
CA GLU A 249 -10.64 6.73 6.95
C GLU A 249 -11.47 5.94 7.98
N MET A 250 -12.71 5.57 7.62
CA MET A 250 -13.55 4.70 8.46
C MET A 250 -12.93 3.31 8.60
N GLN A 251 -12.48 2.70 7.50
CA GLN A 251 -11.85 1.38 7.51
C GLN A 251 -10.57 1.35 8.36
N ILE A 252 -9.78 2.42 8.36
CA ILE A 252 -8.61 2.56 9.24
C ILE A 252 -9.06 2.55 10.70
N ALA A 253 -10.11 3.30 11.06
CA ALA A 253 -10.63 3.33 12.43
C ALA A 253 -11.10 1.93 12.88
N ASP A 254 -11.83 1.22 12.01
CA ASP A 254 -12.30 -0.14 12.28
C ASP A 254 -11.14 -1.13 12.47
N LEU A 255 -10.14 -1.10 11.56
CA LEU A 255 -8.96 -1.94 11.67
C LEU A 255 -8.14 -1.66 12.92
N ARG A 256 -8.07 -0.40 13.38
CA ARG A 256 -7.41 -0.05 14.63
C ARG A 256 -8.11 -0.66 15.84
N ALA A 257 -9.44 -0.73 15.83
CA ALA A 257 -10.21 -1.44 16.85
C ALA A 257 -9.92 -2.95 16.81
N VAL A 258 -9.91 -3.56 15.62
CA VAL A 258 -9.55 -4.99 15.44
C VAL A 258 -8.13 -5.27 15.94
N GLN A 259 -7.14 -4.47 15.54
CA GLN A 259 -5.75 -4.59 15.95
C GLN A 259 -5.58 -4.45 17.47
N ALA A 260 -6.32 -3.55 18.11
CA ALA A 260 -6.27 -3.35 19.56
C ALA A 260 -6.84 -4.55 20.34
N ALA A 261 -7.84 -5.24 19.77
CA ALA A 261 -8.48 -6.40 20.38
C ALA A 261 -7.79 -7.74 20.08
N ASP A 262 -6.76 -7.76 19.21
CA ASP A 262 -6.17 -9.02 18.73
C ASP A 262 -5.16 -9.63 19.73
N PRO A 263 -5.48 -10.78 20.36
CA PRO A 263 -4.57 -11.45 21.29
C PRO A 263 -3.34 -12.06 20.60
N GLU A 264 -3.40 -12.19 19.27
CA GLU A 264 -2.37 -12.79 18.41
C GLU A 264 -1.61 -11.76 17.57
N ARG A 265 -1.69 -10.48 17.96
CA ARG A 265 -1.03 -9.37 17.27
C ARG A 265 0.45 -9.62 17.04
N TYR A 266 1.22 -10.09 18.05
CA TYR A 266 2.67 -10.28 17.88
C TYR A 266 3.07 -11.76 17.71
N PRO A 267 4.22 -12.02 17.06
CA PRO A 267 4.67 -13.39 16.78
C PRO A 267 4.81 -14.27 18.03
N VAL A 268 5.24 -13.70 19.15
CA VAL A 268 5.44 -14.43 20.41
C VAL A 268 4.13 -14.98 20.96
N GLN A 269 3.04 -14.21 20.95
CA GLN A 269 1.72 -14.68 21.41
C GLN A 269 1.22 -15.83 20.52
N ARG A 270 1.40 -15.72 19.20
CA ARG A 270 1.03 -16.79 18.26
C ARG A 270 1.83 -18.07 18.49
N LEU A 271 3.13 -17.94 18.76
CA LEU A 271 3.97 -19.09 19.08
C LEU A 271 3.53 -19.77 20.38
N LEU A 272 3.29 -18.99 21.44
CA LEU A 272 2.83 -19.50 22.73
C LEU A 272 1.48 -20.22 22.59
N ARG A 273 0.53 -19.65 21.84
CA ARG A 273 -0.76 -20.28 21.55
C ARG A 273 -0.59 -21.64 20.86
N ARG A 274 0.23 -21.70 19.80
CA ARG A 274 0.53 -22.95 19.08
C ARG A 274 1.15 -24.03 19.98
N ILE A 275 2.01 -23.64 20.91
CA ILE A 275 2.61 -24.57 21.89
C ILE A 275 1.54 -25.08 22.85
N ALA A 276 0.70 -24.20 23.39
CA ALA A 276 -0.39 -24.56 24.29
C ALA A 276 -1.39 -25.54 23.62
N ASP A 277 -1.79 -25.27 22.37
CA ASP A 277 -2.72 -26.11 21.61
C ASP A 277 -2.15 -27.53 21.38
N ARG A 278 -0.83 -27.64 21.12
CA ARG A 278 -0.14 -28.93 20.97
C ARG A 278 -0.07 -29.71 22.28
N LEU A 279 0.21 -29.05 23.39
CA LEU A 279 0.28 -29.68 24.71
C LEU A 279 -1.11 -30.10 25.22
N GLY A 280 -2.16 -29.32 24.93
CA GLY A 280 -3.54 -29.68 25.24
C GLY A 280 -4.03 -30.89 24.44
N SER A 281 -3.71 -30.93 23.14
CA SER A 281 -4.06 -32.06 22.26
C SER A 281 -3.31 -33.36 22.62
N ALA A 282 -2.11 -33.25 23.20
CA ALA A 282 -1.31 -34.40 23.65
C ALA A 282 -1.79 -35.00 24.98
N LYS A 283 -2.57 -34.25 25.79
CA LYS A 283 -3.17 -34.75 27.05
C LYS A 283 -4.51 -35.48 26.85
N LEU A 284 -5.11 -35.39 25.66
CA LEU A 284 -6.38 -36.03 25.28
C LEU A 284 -6.16 -37.32 24.46
N ARG A 285 -4.92 -37.80 24.35
CA ARG A 285 -4.53 -39.07 23.75
C ARG A 285 -3.86 -39.94 24.80
#